data_AF-A0A7V3NL95-F1
#
_entry.id   AF-A0A7V3NL95-F1
#
_cell.length_a   1.000
_cell.length_b   1.000
_cell.length_c   1.000
_cell.angle_alpha   90.00
_cell.angle_beta   90.00
_cell.angle_gamma   90.00
#
_symmetry.space_group_name_H-M   'P 1'
#
loop_
_entity.id
_entity.type
_entity.pdbx_description
1 polymer ?
#
loop_
_entity_poly.entity_id
_entity_poly.type
_entity_poly.pdbx_seq_one_letter_code
_entity_poly.pdbx_strand_id
1 'polypeptide(L)'
;MAQGEGDPKAEAWHWQQKLIDDYYDYRWRKVAEPLCETFRRWKEGELPHSALDKAIEEAYRSRCTLCDLFSQRPDRAVALIQILDPEWFEAWVKEHRAPKGEPPGA
;
A
#
# COMPACT_ATOMS: atom_id res chain seq x y z
N MET A 1 35.21 14.85 16.16
CA MET A 1 33.75 14.60 16.10
C MET A 1 33.34 14.64 14.63
N ALA A 2 33.57 13.56 13.88
CA ALA A 2 33.10 13.44 12.51
C ALA A 2 31.71 12.80 12.59
N GLN A 3 30.68 13.57 12.26
CA GLN A 3 29.30 13.11 12.21
C GLN A 3 29.19 12.04 11.12
N GLY A 4 28.61 10.89 11.46
CA GLY A 4 28.31 9.85 10.49
C GLY A 4 27.18 10.34 9.57
N GLU A 5 27.54 10.75 8.37
CA GLU A 5 26.59 10.77 7.25
C GLU A 5 26.21 9.31 6.97
N GLY A 6 24.92 8.99 7.13
CA GLY A 6 24.37 7.69 6.74
C GLY A 6 24.57 7.48 5.24
N ASP A 7 24.69 6.21 4.82
CA ASP A 7 24.75 5.86 3.40
C ASP A 7 23.48 6.37 2.69
N PRO A 8 23.56 7.35 1.77
CA PRO A 8 22.38 7.92 1.11
C PRO A 8 21.54 6.88 0.39
N LYS A 9 22.17 5.78 -0.05
CA LYS A 9 21.48 4.67 -0.70
C LYS A 9 20.64 3.87 0.30
N ALA A 10 21.13 3.69 1.52
CA ALA A 10 20.38 3.03 2.59
C ALA A 10 19.19 3.90 3.02
N GLU A 11 19.37 5.22 3.14
CA GLU A 11 18.28 6.14 3.47
C GLU A 11 17.18 6.14 2.39
N ALA A 12 17.57 6.18 1.11
CA ALA A 12 16.63 6.09 0.00
C ALA A 12 15.86 4.76 0.01
N TRP A 13 16.55 3.65 0.26
CA TRP A 13 15.92 2.34 0.37
C TRP A 13 14.91 2.28 1.53
N HIS A 14 15.27 2.77 2.71
CA HIS A 14 14.37 2.82 3.87
C HIS A 14 13.13 3.69 3.60
N TRP A 15 13.32 4.82 2.93
CA TRP A 15 12.21 5.69 2.55
C TRP A 15 11.26 5.00 1.57
N GLN A 16 11.79 4.33 0.54
CA GLN A 16 10.98 3.57 -0.42
C GLN A 16 10.23 2.44 0.26
N GLN A 17 10.89 1.70 1.16
CA GLN A 17 10.25 0.60 1.89
C GLN A 17 9.12 1.11 2.78
N LYS A 18 9.33 2.23 3.49
CA LYS A 18 8.27 2.82 4.32
C LYS A 18 7.07 3.25 3.48
N LEU A 19 7.28 3.86 2.31
CA LEU A 19 6.20 4.24 1.41
C LEU A 19 5.39 3.01 0.98
N ILE A 20 6.09 1.93 0.61
CA ILE A 20 5.49 0.66 0.20
C ILE A 20 4.66 0.06 1.34
N ASP A 21 5.21 0.01 2.56
CA ASP A 21 4.54 -0.57 3.72
C ASP A 21 3.28 0.23 4.10
N ASP A 22 3.38 1.55 4.16
CA ASP A 22 2.26 2.43 4.48
C ASP A 22 1.17 2.36 3.39
N TYR A 23 1.58 2.28 2.11
CA TYR A 23 0.63 2.09 1.02
C TYR A 23 -0.03 0.71 1.08
N TYR A 24 0.71 -0.32 1.46
CA TYR A 24 0.18 -1.67 1.62
C TYR A 24 -0.88 -1.72 2.72
N ASP A 25 -0.63 -1.12 3.89
CA ASP A 25 -1.64 -1.03 4.96
C ASP A 25 -2.90 -0.27 4.50
N TYR A 26 -2.71 0.89 3.87
CA TYR A 26 -3.81 1.69 3.34
C TYR A 26 -4.68 0.90 2.33
N ARG A 27 -4.05 0.22 1.37
CA ARG A 27 -4.77 -0.60 0.39
C ARG A 27 -5.41 -1.82 1.03
N TRP A 28 -4.76 -2.41 2.02
CA TRP A 28 -5.29 -3.57 2.74
C TRP A 28 -6.52 -3.20 3.56
N ARG A 29 -6.55 -2.05 4.23
CA ARG A 29 -7.75 -1.54 4.92
C ARG A 29 -8.94 -1.40 3.97
N LYS A 30 -8.73 -0.85 2.77
CA LYS A 30 -9.78 -0.75 1.75
C LYS A 30 -10.34 -2.09 1.28
N VAL A 31 -9.57 -3.18 1.39
CA VAL A 31 -10.02 -4.54 1.06
C VAL A 31 -10.66 -5.23 2.27
N ALA A 32 -10.05 -5.10 3.44
CA ALA A 32 -10.43 -5.83 4.64
C ALA A 32 -11.63 -5.22 5.37
N GLU A 33 -11.74 -3.89 5.45
CA GLU A 33 -12.85 -3.24 6.17
C GLU A 33 -14.23 -3.60 5.58
N PRO A 34 -14.46 -3.58 4.24
CA PRO A 34 -15.72 -4.03 3.67
C PRO A 34 -16.00 -5.52 3.93
N LEU A 35 -14.95 -6.35 3.98
CA LEU A 35 -15.09 -7.76 4.26
C LEU A 35 -15.48 -8.01 5.72
N CYS A 36 -14.92 -7.25 6.67
CA CYS A 36 -15.33 -7.27 8.07
C CYS A 36 -16.81 -6.91 8.24
N GLU A 37 -17.27 -5.87 7.55
CA GLU A 37 -18.68 -5.48 7.58
C GLU A 37 -19.58 -6.55 6.95
N THR A 38 -19.13 -7.18 5.86
CA THR A 38 -19.87 -8.28 5.24
C THR A 38 -19.99 -9.48 6.18
N PHE A 39 -18.92 -9.86 6.89
CA PHE A 39 -18.96 -10.92 7.89
C PHE A 39 -19.92 -10.59 9.04
N ARG A 40 -19.93 -9.33 9.51
CA ARG A 40 -20.85 -8.87 10.56
C ARG A 40 -22.31 -9.07 10.13
N ARG A 41 -22.68 -8.56 8.96
CA ARG A 41 -24.04 -8.63 8.41
C ARG A 41 -24.49 -10.06 8.11
N TRP A 42 -23.60 -10.90 7.59
CA TRP A 42 -23.88 -12.33 7.42
C TRP A 42 -24.16 -13.03 8.75
N LYS A 43 -23.34 -12.76 9.78
CA LYS A 43 -23.54 -13.33 11.13
C LYS A 43 -24.87 -12.91 11.75
N GLU A 44 -25.36 -11.72 11.43
CA GLU A 44 -26.65 -11.19 11.88
C GLU A 44 -27.84 -11.72 11.03
N GLY A 45 -27.57 -12.49 9.98
CA GLY A 45 -28.59 -13.04 9.09
C GLY A 45 -29.12 -12.04 8.05
N GLU A 46 -28.51 -10.85 7.93
CA GLU A 46 -28.90 -9.84 6.94
C GLU A 46 -28.47 -10.20 5.51
N LEU A 47 -27.47 -11.08 5.37
CA LEU A 47 -26.92 -11.50 4.09
C LEU A 47 -26.96 -13.02 3.94
N PRO A 48 -27.34 -13.55 2.76
CA PRO A 48 -27.21 -14.97 2.48
C PRO A 48 -25.73 -15.36 2.32
N HIS A 49 -25.42 -16.64 2.48
CA HIS A 49 -24.06 -17.16 2.28
C HIS A 49 -23.49 -16.85 0.88
N SER A 50 -24.34 -16.78 -0.15
CA SER A 50 -23.91 -16.45 -1.52
C SER A 50 -23.37 -15.03 -1.66
N ALA A 51 -23.91 -14.08 -0.88
CA ALA A 51 -23.39 -12.71 -0.86
C ALA A 51 -22.03 -12.64 -0.14
N LEU A 52 -21.87 -13.43 0.94
CA LEU A 52 -20.59 -13.56 1.63
C LEU A 52 -19.52 -14.18 0.73
N ASP A 53 -19.85 -15.27 0.04
CA ASP A 53 -18.94 -15.98 -0.86
C ASP A 53 -18.40 -15.07 -1.97
N LYS A 54 -19.30 -14.29 -2.59
CA LYS A 54 -18.92 -13.27 -3.58
C LYS A 54 -17.99 -12.20 -3.00
N ALA A 55 -18.25 -11.71 -1.80
CA ALA A 55 -17.40 -10.70 -1.17
C ALA A 55 -15.99 -11.26 -0.84
N ILE A 56 -15.90 -12.52 -0.42
CA ILE A 56 -14.61 -13.21 -0.21
C ILE A 56 -13.85 -13.31 -1.53
N GLU A 57 -14.52 -13.69 -2.62
CA GLU A 57 -13.90 -13.80 -3.94
C GLU A 57 -13.39 -12.44 -4.45
N GLU A 58 -14.18 -11.36 -4.30
CA GLU A 58 -13.78 -10.01 -4.69
C GLU A 58 -12.58 -9.50 -3.86
N ALA A 59 -12.59 -9.76 -2.55
CA ALA A 59 -11.46 -9.43 -1.68
C ALA A 59 -10.20 -10.24 -2.05
N TYR A 60 -10.35 -11.52 -2.38
CA TYR A 60 -9.25 -12.37 -2.84
C TYR A 60 -8.64 -11.85 -4.15
N ARG A 61 -9.47 -11.51 -5.14
CA ARG A 61 -8.99 -10.92 -6.41
C ARG A 61 -8.26 -9.61 -6.17
N SER A 62 -8.80 -8.75 -5.31
CA SER A 62 -8.15 -7.49 -4.93
C SER A 62 -6.80 -7.73 -4.26
N ARG A 63 -6.71 -8.71 -3.37
CA ARG A 63 -5.46 -9.13 -2.73
C ARG A 63 -4.43 -9.62 -3.75
N CYS A 64 -4.82 -10.44 -4.72
CA CYS A 64 -3.91 -10.91 -5.77
C CYS A 64 -3.30 -9.74 -6.54
N THR A 65 -4.10 -8.77 -6.96
CA THR A 65 -3.62 -7.56 -7.63
C THR A 65 -2.63 -6.77 -6.77
N LEU A 66 -2.86 -6.68 -5.45
CA LEU A 66 -1.91 -6.06 -4.53
C LEU A 66 -0.61 -6.87 -4.45
N CYS A 67 -0.68 -8.20 -4.29
CA CYS A 67 0.51 -9.06 -4.27
C CYS A 67 1.37 -8.88 -5.53
N ASP A 68 0.75 -8.76 -6.70
CA ASP A 68 1.47 -8.52 -7.95
C ASP A 68 2.23 -7.17 -7.94
N LEU A 69 1.60 -6.11 -7.41
CA LEU A 69 2.22 -4.79 -7.24
C LEU A 69 3.39 -4.82 -6.24
N PHE A 70 3.24 -5.49 -5.11
CA PHE A 70 4.25 -5.53 -4.05
C PHE A 70 5.35 -6.58 -4.28
N SER A 71 5.17 -7.47 -5.26
CA SER A 71 6.23 -8.36 -5.74
C SER A 71 7.29 -7.64 -6.59
N GLN A 72 7.02 -6.40 -7.00
CA GLN A 72 7.95 -5.58 -7.78
C GLN A 72 9.15 -5.12 -6.93
N ARG A 73 10.25 -4.76 -7.60
CA ARG A 73 11.36 -4.07 -6.93
C ARG A 73 10.88 -2.74 -6.30
N PRO A 74 11.45 -2.29 -5.17
CA PRO A 74 10.97 -1.11 -4.45
C PRO A 74 10.88 0.17 -5.29
N ASP A 75 11.88 0.44 -6.12
CA ASP A 75 11.90 1.58 -7.05
C ASP A 75 10.73 1.52 -8.05
N ARG A 76 10.47 0.34 -8.60
CA ARG A 76 9.36 0.10 -9.51
C ARG A 76 8.00 0.19 -8.81
N ALA A 77 7.89 -0.35 -7.60
CA ALA A 77 6.67 -0.30 -6.80
C ALA A 77 6.30 1.15 -6.48
N VAL A 78 7.25 1.97 -6.02
CA VAL A 78 7.06 3.40 -5.76
C VAL A 78 6.55 4.14 -7.00
N ALA A 79 7.17 3.93 -8.16
CA ALA A 79 6.72 4.55 -9.42
C ALA A 79 5.30 4.11 -9.82
N LEU A 80 4.95 2.84 -9.60
CA LEU A 80 3.59 2.35 -9.85
C LEU A 80 2.58 2.95 -8.87
N ILE A 81 2.94 3.11 -7.59
CA ILE A 81 2.08 3.75 -6.59
C ILE A 81 1.78 5.19 -6.99
N GLN A 82 2.79 5.95 -7.41
CA GLN A 82 2.61 7.33 -7.90
C GLN A 82 1.64 7.41 -9.09
N ILE A 83 1.67 6.43 -10.01
CA ILE A 83 0.77 6.39 -11.18
C ILE A 83 -0.65 5.95 -10.78
N LEU A 84 -0.77 4.98 -9.87
CA LEU A 84 -2.04 4.35 -9.52
C LEU A 84 -2.86 5.15 -8.50
N ASP A 85 -2.21 5.88 -7.60
CA ASP A 85 -2.86 6.69 -6.56
C ASP A 85 -2.04 7.97 -6.31
N PRO A 86 -2.04 8.92 -7.26
CA PRO A 86 -1.21 10.12 -7.19
C PRO A 86 -1.56 11.00 -5.98
N GLU A 87 -2.84 11.08 -5.62
CA GLU A 87 -3.29 11.90 -4.49
C GLU A 87 -2.77 11.35 -3.15
N TRP A 88 -2.88 10.03 -2.94
CA TRP A 88 -2.32 9.39 -1.75
C TRP A 88 -0.80 9.56 -1.71
N PHE A 89 -0.12 9.36 -2.84
CA PHE A 89 1.32 9.49 -2.94
C PHE A 89 1.79 10.91 -2.59
N GLU A 90 1.18 11.93 -3.19
CA GLU A 90 1.52 13.33 -2.92
C GLU A 90 1.28 13.74 -1.46
N ALA A 91 0.19 13.26 -0.86
CA ALA A 91 -0.09 13.49 0.56
C ALA A 91 1.00 12.84 1.43
N TRP A 92 1.34 11.59 1.15
CA TRP A 92 2.33 10.84 1.91
C TRP A 92 3.74 11.48 1.83
N VAL A 93 4.16 11.90 0.62
CA VAL A 93 5.47 12.55 0.40
C VAL A 93 5.59 13.91 1.11
N LYS A 94 4.49 14.66 1.23
CA LYS A 94 4.47 15.93 1.98
C LYS A 94 4.82 15.74 3.46
N GLU A 95 4.35 14.63 4.04
CA GLU A 95 4.60 14.27 5.44
C GLU A 95 5.95 13.57 5.63
N HIS A 96 6.38 12.78 4.63
CA HIS A 96 7.59 11.97 4.65
C HIS A 96 8.53 12.40 3.54
N ARG A 97 9.27 13.51 3.75
CA ARG A 97 10.22 14.02 2.75
C ARG A 97 11.27 12.96 2.41
N ALA A 98 11.53 12.79 1.12
CA ALA A 98 12.64 11.95 0.65
C ALA A 98 13.98 12.48 1.19
N PRO A 99 14.94 11.58 1.52
CA PRO A 99 16.33 11.98 1.79
C PRO A 99 16.87 12.77 0.59
N LYS A 100 17.87 13.64 0.80
CA LYS A 100 18.45 14.46 -0.27
C LYS A 100 19.01 13.58 -1.39
N GLY A 101 18.22 13.41 -2.44
CA GLY A 101 18.45 12.58 -3.60
C GLY A 101 17.15 12.60 -4.39
N GLU A 102 17.25 13.00 -5.65
CA GLU A 102 16.14 13.29 -6.57
C GLU A 102 15.00 12.25 -6.48
N PRO A 103 13.72 12.68 -6.43
CA PRO A 103 12.62 11.72 -6.52
C PRO A 103 12.75 10.94 -7.84
N PRO A 104 12.57 9.62 -7.86
CA PRO A 104 12.69 8.84 -9.08
C PRO A 104 11.55 9.24 -10.03
N GLY A 105 11.82 10.13 -10.99
CA GLY A 105 10.82 10.57 -11.97
C GLY A 105 11.03 11.93 -12.63
N ALA A 106 12.29 12.39 -12.76
CA ALA A 106 12.65 13.45 -13.72
C ALA A 106 13.24 12.83 -14.99
#